data_AF-A0A1J5PCN1-F1
#
_entry.id   AF-A0A1J5PCN1-F1
#
_cell.length_a   1.000
_cell.length_b   1.000
_cell.length_c   1.000
_cell.angle_alpha   90.00
_cell.angle_beta   90.00
_cell.angle_gamma   90.00
#
_symmetry.space_group_name_H-M   'P 1'
#
loop_
_entity.id
_entity.type
_entity.pdbx_description
1 polymer ?
#
loop_
_entity_poly.entity_id
_entity_poly.type
_entity_poly.pdbx_seq_one_letter_code
_entity_poly.pdbx_strand_id
1 'polypeptide(L)' 'MSRAAGAPFRDRLLRLPAFLRRGEGGTNGWSDQDLSDGFALTGLFLLRHVLEPRGQGHSDARDGFINAVTRHRAKAAVP' A
#
# COMPACT_ATOMS: atom_id res chain seq x y z
N MET A 1 -21.38 4.37 -6.92
CA MET A 1 -21.93 3.08 -6.48
C MET A 1 -20.94 2.13 -5.80
N SER A 2 -19.63 2.16 -6.11
CA SER A 2 -18.64 1.25 -5.48
C SER A 2 -18.55 1.34 -3.93
N ARG A 3 -18.60 2.55 -3.35
CA ARG A 3 -18.47 2.74 -1.88
C ARG A 3 -19.62 2.12 -1.07
N ALA A 4 -20.86 2.21 -1.56
CA ALA A 4 -22.03 1.65 -0.90
C ALA A 4 -22.05 0.11 -1.00
N ALA A 5 -21.63 -0.44 -2.14
CA ALA A 5 -21.51 -1.88 -2.34
C ALA A 5 -20.42 -2.52 -1.46
N GLY A 6 -19.38 -1.75 -1.11
CA GLY A 6 -18.31 -2.20 -0.21
C GLY A 6 -18.63 -2.11 1.28
N ALA A 7 -19.74 -1.50 1.68
CA ALA A 7 -20.06 -1.25 3.09
C ALA A 7 -20.11 -2.52 3.97
N PRO A 8 -20.65 -3.66 3.52
CA PRO A 8 -20.63 -4.91 4.30
C PRO A 8 -19.24 -5.52 4.48
N PHE A 9 -18.27 -5.13 3.66
CA PHE A 9 -16.90 -5.65 3.66
C PHE A 9 -15.89 -4.63 4.17
N ARG A 10 -16.35 -3.50 4.73
CA ARG A 10 -15.50 -2.35 5.08
C ARG A 10 -14.27 -2.76 5.89
N ASP A 11 -14.44 -3.65 6.87
CA ASP A 11 -13.36 -4.09 7.76
C ASP A 11 -12.39 -5.10 7.11
N ARG A 12 -12.75 -5.59 5.92
CA ARG A 12 -11.94 -6.50 5.09
C ARG A 12 -11.31 -5.81 3.89
N LEU A 13 -11.67 -4.55 3.64
CA LEU A 13 -11.16 -3.79 2.50
C LEU A 13 -9.90 -3.04 2.89
N LEU A 14 -8.85 -3.20 2.08
CA LEU A 14 -7.67 -2.35 2.18
C LEU A 14 -8.02 -0.95 1.70
N ARG A 15 -7.46 0.06 2.37
CA ARG A 15 -7.61 1.45 1.97
C ARG A 15 -6.96 1.64 0.59
N LEU A 16 -7.63 2.39 -0.29
CA LEU A 16 -7.03 2.83 -1.54
C LEU A 16 -6.22 4.10 -1.26
N PRO A 17 -4.87 4.06 -1.36
CA PRO A 17 -4.04 5.25 -1.17
C PRO A 17 -4.46 6.35 -2.15
N ALA A 18 -4.37 7.61 -1.72
CA ALA A 18 -4.73 8.74 -2.58
C ALA A 18 -3.98 8.67 -3.93
N PHE A 19 -2.74 8.15 -3.86
CA PHE A 19 -1.96 7.47 -4.88
C PHE A 19 -2.54 7.21 -6.25
N LEU A 20 -3.49 6.32 -6.11
CA LEU A 20 -4.02 5.48 -7.14
C LEU A 20 -5.39 6.00 -7.56
N ARG A 21 -5.86 7.09 -6.93
CA ARG A 21 -7.13 7.72 -7.22
C ARG A 21 -6.94 8.65 -8.42
N ARG A 22 -7.72 8.38 -9.47
CA ARG A 22 -7.74 9.19 -10.69
C ARG A 22 -8.04 10.65 -10.34
N GLY A 23 -7.19 11.57 -10.80
CA GLY A 23 -7.35 13.02 -10.59
C GLY A 23 -6.74 13.56 -9.28
N GLU A 24 -6.33 12.70 -8.35
CA GLU A 24 -5.65 13.10 -7.10
C GLU A 24 -4.12 12.87 -7.14
N GLY A 25 -3.60 12.36 -8.27
CA GLY A 25 -2.16 12.23 -8.54
C GLY A 25 -1.43 13.57 -8.76
N GLY A 26 -2.15 14.68 -8.66
CA GLY A 26 -1.64 16.04 -8.87
C GLY A 26 -1.39 16.76 -7.55
N THR A 27 -0.15 17.21 -7.38
CA THR A 27 0.31 18.32 -6.51
C THR A 27 0.25 18.19 -4.98
N ASN A 28 -0.50 17.26 -4.39
CA ASN A 28 -0.42 17.02 -2.95
C ASN A 28 0.44 15.79 -2.64
N GLY A 29 1.53 16.02 -1.90
CA GLY A 29 2.41 14.96 -1.43
C GLY A 29 1.63 13.87 -0.69
N TRP A 30 1.92 12.62 -1.01
CA TRP A 30 1.34 11.46 -0.35
C TRP A 30 1.84 11.38 1.10
N SER A 31 0.95 11.02 2.03
CA SER A 31 1.31 10.83 3.43
C SER A 31 2.11 9.53 3.63
N ASP A 32 2.74 9.39 4.79
CA ASP A 32 3.38 8.12 5.15
C ASP A 32 2.36 6.99 5.30
N GLN A 33 1.12 7.32 5.70
CA GLN A 33 0.02 6.36 5.72
C GLN A 33 -0.37 5.89 4.32
N ASP A 34 -0.41 6.80 3.33
CA ASP A 34 -0.68 6.42 1.94
C ASP A 34 0.35 5.40 1.45
N LEU A 35 1.63 5.61 1.80
CA LEU A 35 2.70 4.70 1.43
C LEU A 35 2.57 3.33 2.13
N SER A 36 2.29 3.33 3.43
CA SER A 36 2.03 2.10 4.19
C SER A 36 0.85 1.30 3.60
N ASP A 37 -0.26 1.99 3.32
CA ASP A 37 -1.45 1.39 2.72
C ASP A 37 -1.15 0.84 1.31
N GLY A 38 -0.29 1.53 0.55
CA GLY A 38 0.19 1.06 -0.75
C GLY A 38 1.02 -0.21 -0.69
N PHE A 39 1.92 -0.33 0.29
CA PHE A 39 2.69 -1.55 0.50
C PHE A 39 1.81 -2.70 0.99
N ALA A 40 0.82 -2.44 1.85
CA ALA A 40 -0.15 -3.46 2.27
C ALA A 40 -0.98 -3.95 1.08
N LEU A 41 -1.52 -3.01 0.29
CA LEU A 41 -2.33 -3.29 -0.90
C LEU A 41 -1.55 -4.14 -1.91
N THR A 42 -0.41 -3.66 -2.36
CA THR A 42 0.40 -4.41 -3.34
C THR A 42 0.92 -5.73 -2.78
N GLY A 43 1.26 -5.79 -1.49
CA GLY A 43 1.69 -7.00 -0.81
C GLY A 43 0.64 -8.11 -0.84
N LEU A 44 -0.62 -7.78 -0.55
CA LEU A 44 -1.72 -8.74 -0.58
C LEU A 44 -1.94 -9.31 -2.00
N PHE A 45 -1.98 -8.45 -3.02
CA PHE A 45 -2.21 -8.89 -4.39
C PHE A 45 -1.06 -9.73 -4.93
N LEU A 46 0.19 -9.33 -4.69
CA LEU A 46 1.36 -10.09 -5.12
C LEU A 46 1.42 -11.45 -4.41
N LEU A 47 1.17 -11.49 -3.10
CA LEU A 47 1.15 -12.74 -2.36
C LEU A 47 0.12 -13.70 -2.97
N ARG A 48 -1.14 -13.27 -3.05
CA ARG A 48 -2.27 -14.11 -3.45
C ARG A 48 -2.23 -14.53 -4.93
N HIS A 49 -1.77 -13.64 -5.81
CA HIS A 49 -1.91 -13.84 -7.26
C HIS A 49 -0.61 -14.14 -7.99
N VAL A 50 0.55 -13.94 -7.36
CA VAL A 50 1.86 -14.16 -8.00
C VAL A 50 2.70 -15.17 -7.23
N LEU A 51 2.84 -15.01 -5.91
CA LEU A 51 3.77 -15.78 -5.10
C LEU A 51 3.18 -17.11 -4.64
N GLU A 52 2.02 -17.11 -3.98
CA GLU A 52 1.35 -18.32 -3.51
C GLU A 52 1.07 -19.33 -4.65
N PRO A 53 0.62 -18.92 -5.85
CA PRO A 53 0.46 -19.85 -6.99
C PRO A 53 1.77 -20.54 -7.43
N ARG A 54 2.92 -19.97 -7.04
CA ARG A 54 4.26 -20.52 -7.32
C ARG A 54 4.87 -21.23 -6.11
N GLY A 55 4.12 -21.39 -5.01
CA GLY A 55 4.62 -21.95 -3.75
C GLY A 55 5.63 -21.04 -3.05
N GLN A 56 5.58 -19.72 -3.31
CA GLN A 56 6.51 -18.74 -2.78
C GLN A 56 5.81 -17.81 -1.77
N GLY A 57 6.60 -17.27 -0.83
CA GLY A 57 6.20 -16.16 0.04
C GLY A 57 6.91 -14.86 -0.34
N HIS A 58 6.62 -13.79 0.39
CA HIS A 58 7.44 -12.57 0.29
C HIS A 58 8.86 -12.85 0.78
N SER A 59 9.85 -12.27 0.11
CA SER A 59 11.25 -12.33 0.55
C SER A 59 11.50 -11.31 1.67
N ASP A 60 12.38 -11.64 2.61
CA ASP A 60 12.87 -10.73 3.66
C ASP A 60 13.42 -9.40 3.11
N ALA A 61 13.95 -9.41 1.88
CA ALA A 61 14.42 -8.21 1.19
C ALA A 61 13.29 -7.17 1.01
N ARG A 62 12.04 -7.61 0.88
CA ARG A 62 10.88 -6.73 0.79
C ARG A 62 10.66 -5.96 2.08
N ASP A 63 10.73 -6.64 3.23
CA ASP A 63 10.53 -6.01 4.53
C ASP A 63 11.69 -5.05 4.85
N GLY A 64 12.91 -5.46 4.52
CA GLY A 64 14.09 -4.58 4.57
C GLY A 64 13.92 -3.32 3.74
N PHE A 65 13.44 -3.45 2.50
CA PHE A 65 13.18 -2.31 1.61
C PHE A 65 12.10 -1.38 2.16
N ILE A 66 10.96 -1.92 2.61
CA ILE A 66 9.85 -1.12 3.17
C ILE A 66 10.34 -0.33 4.39
N ASN A 67 11.09 -0.96 5.28
CA ASN A 67 11.66 -0.32 6.45
C ASN A 67 12.65 0.80 6.08
N ALA A 68 13.50 0.58 5.08
CA ALA A 68 14.46 1.58 4.61
C ALA A 68 13.76 2.79 4.00
N VAL A 69 12.77 2.58 3.12
CA VAL A 69 12.01 3.67 2.49
C VAL A 69 11.22 4.47 3.53
N THR A 70 10.54 3.78 4.45
CA THR A 70 9.74 4.44 5.50
C THR A 70 10.62 5.31 6.41
N ARG A 71 11.78 4.78 6.81
CA ARG A 71 12.76 5.54 7.62
C ARG A 71 13.33 6.74 6.88
N HIS A 72 13.71 6.56 5.61
CA HIS A 72 14.24 7.66 4.81
C HIS A 72 13.23 8.79 4.67
N ARG A 73 11.95 8.46 4.45
CA ARG A 73 10.87 9.46 4.39
C ARG A 73 10.66 10.18 5.70
N ALA A 74 10.60 9.47 6.83
CA ALA A 74 10.49 10.08 8.14
C ALA A 74 11.63 11.08 8.37
N LYS A 75 12.86 10.74 7.97
CA LYS A 75 14.01 11.66 8.04
C LYS A 75 13.86 12.88 7.14
N ALA A 76 13.34 12.71 5.92
CA ALA A 76 13.14 13.80 4.96
C ALA A 76 11.96 14.73 5.30
N ALA A 77 11.02 14.27 6.13
CA ALA A 77 9.85 15.03 6.59
C ALA A 77 10.13 15.88 7.84
N VAL A 78 11.27 15.67 8.52
CA VAL A 78 11.74 16.53 9.61
C VAL A 78 12.54 17.69 8.99
N PRO A 79 12.14 18.97 9.21
CA PRO A 79 12.83 20.13 8.65
C PRO A 79 14.25 20.33 9.20
#